data_AF-A0A3A9XXV8-F1
#
_entry.id   AF-A0A3A9XXV8-F1
#
_cell.length_a   1.000
_cell.length_b   1.000
_cell.length_c   1.000
_cell.angle_alpha   90.00
_cell.angle_beta   90.00
_cell.angle_gamma   90.00
#
_symmetry.space_group_name_H-M   'P 1'
#
loop_
_entity.id
_entity.type
_entity.pdbx_description
1 polymer ?
#
loop_
_entity_poly.entity_id
_entity_poly.type
_entity_poly.pdbx_seq_one_letter_code
_entity_poly.pdbx_strand_id
1 'polypeptide(L)'
;MPDQLFDDLYRNTENLAWAPVEQVRRSGRQRSRRTRVAASLAGVVTVVAVAAGAVALGADPDAAPPVVPATGSPTPTPNRTPTPSTSPSHSADPTPDDSGSPTGGTPSSPANDDGPNAPSRDTSIPAAAMMQLADLPKGFTMTNGEPDGDWTLESVFANCRNQPASLARGQVAERFRVFDSPTDSLIQRVTRYSGEAAAAHLDAMREQVEECDPHRSGDSLTVLAAGFGGDESMLVGSVMEGRPARWILVRQGDLVAQLRVDKDTTPQEATQLVRPVADRLCAGTDAC
;
A
#
# COMPACT_ATOMS: atom_id res chain seq x y z
N MET A 1 19.39 -39.23 -20.48
CA MET A 1 18.23 -39.77 -19.73
C MET A 1 17.46 -38.56 -19.23
N PRO A 2 16.21 -38.34 -19.63
CA PRO A 2 15.40 -37.26 -19.06
C PRO A 2 15.20 -37.53 -17.56
N ASP A 3 15.35 -36.48 -16.76
CA ASP A 3 15.22 -36.53 -15.30
C ASP A 3 13.77 -36.90 -14.93
N GLN A 4 13.57 -38.02 -14.24
CA GLN A 4 12.24 -38.51 -13.82
C GLN A 4 11.44 -37.45 -13.05
N LEU A 5 12.11 -36.53 -12.37
CA LEU A 5 11.50 -35.45 -11.62
C LEU A 5 10.75 -34.45 -12.53
N PHE A 6 11.22 -34.22 -13.76
CA PHE A 6 10.54 -33.35 -14.71
C PHE A 6 9.32 -34.02 -15.34
N ASP A 7 9.39 -35.32 -15.63
CA ASP A 7 8.24 -36.08 -16.16
C ASP A 7 7.10 -36.18 -15.12
N ASP A 8 7.44 -36.36 -13.85
CA ASP A 8 6.46 -36.39 -12.75
C ASP A 8 5.82 -35.02 -12.50
N LEU A 9 6.60 -33.93 -12.60
CA LEU A 9 6.05 -32.57 -12.52
C LEU A 9 5.12 -32.28 -13.70
N TYR A 10 5.54 -32.64 -14.92
CA TYR A 10 4.77 -32.39 -16.12
C TYR A 10 3.41 -33.12 -16.10
N ARG A 11 3.40 -34.43 -15.75
CA ARG A 11 2.16 -35.21 -15.59
C ARG A 11 1.25 -34.66 -14.48
N ASN A 12 1.82 -34.17 -13.38
CA ASN A 12 1.03 -33.58 -12.31
C ASN A 12 0.43 -32.24 -12.72
N THR A 13 1.10 -31.47 -13.60
CA THR A 13 0.57 -30.19 -14.09
C THR A 13 -0.45 -30.31 -15.22
N GLU A 14 -0.35 -31.33 -16.08
CA GLU A 14 -1.32 -31.54 -17.18
C GLU A 14 -2.74 -31.81 -16.69
N ASN A 15 -2.89 -32.32 -15.46
CA ASN A 15 -4.19 -32.63 -14.86
C ASN A 15 -4.69 -31.56 -13.87
N LEU A 16 -3.96 -30.45 -13.70
CA LEU A 16 -4.41 -29.34 -12.87
C LEU A 16 -5.44 -28.50 -13.64
N ALA A 17 -6.71 -28.82 -13.42
CA ALA A 17 -7.81 -27.92 -13.74
C ALA A 17 -7.71 -26.70 -12.81
N TRP A 18 -7.08 -25.63 -13.29
CA TRP A 18 -7.03 -24.36 -12.58
C TRP A 18 -8.45 -23.88 -12.31
N ALA A 19 -8.73 -23.49 -11.06
CA ALA A 19 -10.02 -22.89 -10.73
C ALA A 19 -10.25 -21.66 -11.63
N PRO A 20 -11.50 -21.38 -12.06
CA PRO A 20 -11.80 -20.21 -12.85
C PRO A 20 -11.24 -18.94 -12.19
N VAL A 21 -10.69 -18.03 -12.98
CA VAL A 21 -10.00 -16.80 -12.50
C VAL A 21 -10.85 -16.04 -11.47
N GLU A 22 -12.17 -16.05 -11.63
CA GLU A 22 -13.07 -15.34 -10.72
C GLU A 22 -13.27 -16.02 -9.36
N GLN A 23 -13.08 -17.33 -9.29
CA GLN A 23 -13.03 -18.06 -8.04
C GLN A 23 -11.73 -17.80 -7.28
N VAL A 24 -10.60 -17.67 -8.00
CA VAL A 24 -9.32 -17.26 -7.41
C VAL A 24 -9.40 -15.82 -6.88
N ARG A 25 -9.95 -14.88 -7.66
CA ARG A 25 -10.15 -13.49 -7.22
C ARG A 25 -11.08 -13.40 -6.00
N ARG A 26 -12.18 -14.17 -5.97
CA ARG A 26 -13.12 -14.16 -4.83
C ARG A 26 -12.48 -14.71 -3.56
N SER A 27 -11.72 -15.81 -3.67
CA SER A 27 -11.03 -16.42 -2.53
C SER A 27 -9.86 -15.56 -2.01
N GLY A 28 -9.16 -14.83 -2.89
CA GLY A 28 -8.17 -13.81 -2.50
C GLY A 28 -8.78 -12.68 -1.67
N ARG A 29 -9.90 -12.09 -2.13
CA ARG A 29 -10.62 -11.05 -1.37
C ARG A 29 -11.08 -11.55 0.00
N GLN A 30 -11.53 -12.79 0.10
CA GLN A 30 -12.02 -13.35 1.36
C GLN A 30 -10.90 -13.57 2.40
N ARG A 31 -9.68 -13.92 1.97
CA ARG A 31 -8.50 -14.00 2.86
C ARG A 31 -8.09 -12.61 3.37
N SER A 32 -8.00 -11.61 2.50
CA SER A 32 -7.61 -10.24 2.89
C SER A 32 -8.52 -9.66 3.99
N ARG A 33 -9.84 -9.93 3.91
CA ARG A 33 -10.81 -9.48 4.93
C ARG A 33 -10.63 -10.18 6.27
N ARG A 34 -10.23 -11.46 6.29
CA ARG A 34 -10.00 -12.20 7.54
C ARG A 34 -8.72 -11.75 8.25
N THR A 35 -7.68 -11.38 7.51
CA THR A 35 -6.41 -10.91 8.11
C THR A 35 -6.56 -9.53 8.75
N ARG A 36 -7.38 -8.63 8.16
CA ARG A 36 -7.61 -7.27 8.71
C ARG A 36 -8.35 -7.28 10.07
N VAL A 37 -9.18 -8.28 10.36
CA VAL A 37 -9.93 -8.37 11.63
C VAL A 37 -9.08 -8.90 12.79
N ALA A 38 -7.99 -9.62 12.50
CA ALA A 38 -7.12 -10.16 13.56
C ALA A 38 -6.11 -9.14 14.11
N ALA A 39 -5.82 -8.06 13.37
CA ALA A 39 -4.81 -7.06 13.75
C ALA A 39 -5.29 -6.02 14.79
N SER A 40 -6.59 -5.97 15.12
CA SER A 40 -7.17 -4.93 15.97
C SER A 40 -7.32 -5.28 17.46
N LEU A 41 -6.71 -6.37 17.95
CA LEU A 41 -6.92 -6.87 19.33
C LEU A 41 -5.66 -7.00 20.20
N ALA A 42 -4.57 -6.29 19.90
CA ALA A 42 -3.38 -6.28 20.75
C ALA A 42 -3.01 -4.85 21.16
N GLY A 43 -3.45 -4.40 22.34
CA GLY A 43 -3.03 -3.09 22.83
C GLY A 43 -3.63 -2.62 24.14
N VAL A 44 -3.41 -3.33 25.24
CA VAL A 44 -3.33 -2.70 26.58
C VAL A 44 -2.31 -3.48 27.43
N VAL A 45 -1.09 -2.95 27.55
CA VAL A 45 -0.15 -3.32 28.62
C VAL A 45 0.12 -2.06 29.43
N THR A 46 -0.40 -2.04 30.65
CA THR A 46 -0.18 -0.99 31.65
C THR A 46 1.22 -1.14 32.25
N VAL A 47 2.08 -0.13 32.02
CA VAL A 47 3.38 -0.02 32.68
C VAL A 47 3.16 0.52 34.09
N VAL A 48 3.41 -0.32 35.10
CA VAL A 48 3.53 0.11 36.50
C VAL A 48 5.01 0.32 36.80
N ALA A 49 5.40 1.58 36.94
CA ALA A 49 6.72 1.96 37.46
C ALA A 49 6.74 1.76 38.98
N VAL A 50 7.63 0.89 39.46
CA VAL A 50 8.02 0.86 40.88
C VAL A 50 9.48 1.25 40.98
N ALA A 51 9.71 2.44 41.53
CA ALA A 51 11.01 2.89 41.99
C ALA A 51 11.33 2.25 43.35
N ALA A 52 12.49 1.61 43.46
CA ALA A 52 13.17 1.32 44.71
C ALA A 52 14.66 1.19 44.43
N GLY A 53 15.48 1.87 45.22
CA GLY A 53 16.90 2.09 44.96
C GLY A 53 17.86 1.07 45.59
N ALA A 54 19.12 1.48 45.55
CA ALA A 54 20.29 1.06 46.34
C ALA A 54 21.25 -0.02 45.76
N VAL A 55 22.41 0.50 45.32
CA VAL A 55 23.81 0.09 45.58
C VAL A 55 24.12 -1.38 45.92
N ALA A 56 25.01 -2.03 45.15
CA ALA A 56 26.20 -2.76 45.64
C ALA A 56 27.06 -3.33 44.50
N LEU A 57 28.39 -3.25 44.71
CA LEU A 57 29.49 -3.83 43.95
C LEU A 57 29.51 -5.36 44.01
N GLY A 58 30.01 -6.03 42.97
CA GLY A 58 30.39 -7.44 43.06
C GLY A 58 30.69 -8.08 41.69
N ALA A 59 31.96 -8.41 41.46
CA ALA A 59 32.43 -9.20 40.33
C ALA A 59 32.10 -10.69 40.52
N ASP A 60 31.86 -11.43 39.43
CA ASP A 60 32.54 -12.71 39.15
C ASP A 60 32.32 -13.16 37.69
N PRO A 61 33.34 -13.71 36.99
CA PRO A 61 33.21 -14.27 35.65
C PRO A 61 33.28 -15.81 35.69
N ASP A 62 32.15 -16.50 35.57
CA ASP A 62 32.09 -17.83 34.93
C ASP A 62 30.66 -18.38 34.97
N ALA A 63 30.03 -18.51 33.80
CA ALA A 63 28.83 -19.32 33.65
C ALA A 63 28.75 -19.83 32.20
N ALA A 64 29.10 -21.11 32.04
CA ALA A 64 28.97 -21.85 30.79
C ALA A 64 27.50 -21.91 30.29
N PRO A 65 27.25 -21.94 28.98
CA PRO A 65 25.90 -22.02 28.45
C PRO A 65 25.30 -23.43 28.56
N PRO A 66 23.99 -23.57 28.87
CA PRO A 66 23.32 -24.87 28.81
C PRO A 66 22.99 -25.29 27.37
N VAL A 67 23.21 -26.58 27.09
CA VAL A 67 22.85 -27.27 25.85
C VAL A 67 21.34 -27.55 25.83
N VAL A 68 20.67 -27.21 24.74
CA VAL A 68 19.26 -27.56 24.47
C VAL A 68 19.16 -28.82 23.60
N PRO A 69 18.25 -29.78 23.91
CA PRO A 69 18.03 -30.96 23.09
C PRO A 69 17.07 -30.69 21.91
N ALA A 70 17.36 -31.34 20.78
CA ALA A 70 16.54 -31.35 19.57
C ALA A 70 15.54 -32.52 19.58
N THR A 71 14.25 -32.22 19.38
CA THR A 71 13.15 -33.16 19.07
C THR A 71 11.99 -32.31 18.52
N GLY A 72 11.24 -32.63 17.47
CA GLY A 72 11.19 -33.75 16.55
C GLY A 72 10.21 -33.35 15.43
N SER A 73 10.35 -33.97 14.27
CA SER A 73 9.58 -33.70 13.05
C SER A 73 8.22 -34.41 13.09
N PRO A 74 7.07 -33.73 12.88
CA PRO A 74 5.81 -34.43 12.67
C PRO A 74 5.61 -34.81 11.19
N THR A 75 5.36 -36.10 10.98
CA THR A 75 4.88 -36.73 9.75
C THR A 75 3.38 -36.44 9.54
N PRO A 76 2.94 -35.96 8.37
CA PRO A 76 1.53 -35.97 8.01
C PRO A 76 1.18 -37.17 7.10
N THR A 77 0.18 -37.96 7.51
CA THR A 77 -0.48 -39.02 6.73
C THR A 77 -1.79 -38.48 6.11
N PRO A 78 -2.17 -38.87 4.88
CA PRO A 78 -3.23 -38.18 4.13
C PRO A 78 -4.61 -38.86 4.24
N ASN A 79 -5.55 -38.29 3.47
CA ASN A 79 -6.64 -38.96 2.75
C ASN A 79 -8.06 -38.58 3.19
N ARG A 80 -8.70 -37.66 2.44
CA ARG A 80 -10.15 -37.58 2.31
C ARG A 80 -10.52 -37.29 0.86
N THR A 81 -11.09 -38.31 0.21
CA THR A 81 -11.75 -38.28 -1.09
C THR A 81 -13.04 -37.46 -1.00
N PRO A 82 -13.24 -36.41 -1.81
CA PRO A 82 -14.56 -35.80 -1.97
C PRO A 82 -15.33 -36.41 -3.15
N THR A 83 -16.57 -36.80 -2.85
CA THR A 83 -17.62 -37.27 -3.77
C THR A 83 -18.06 -36.13 -4.72
N PRO A 84 -18.19 -36.35 -6.04
CA PRO A 84 -18.79 -35.36 -6.93
C PRO A 84 -20.33 -35.37 -6.80
N SER A 85 -20.92 -34.18 -6.67
CA SER A 85 -22.36 -33.96 -6.73
C SER A 85 -22.74 -33.22 -8.02
N THR A 86 -23.94 -33.53 -8.49
CA THR A 86 -24.45 -33.44 -9.86
C THR A 86 -24.83 -32.04 -10.32
N SER A 87 -24.64 -31.84 -11.63
CA SER A 87 -25.11 -30.75 -12.50
C SER A 87 -26.63 -30.56 -12.48
N PRO A 88 -27.12 -29.32 -12.65
CA PRO A 88 -28.28 -29.10 -13.51
C PRO A 88 -27.99 -28.08 -14.62
N SER A 89 -28.37 -28.52 -15.81
CA SER A 89 -28.50 -27.77 -17.06
C SER A 89 -29.81 -27.00 -17.07
N HIS A 90 -29.80 -25.70 -17.41
CA HIS A 90 -31.00 -25.01 -17.89
C HIS A 90 -30.66 -23.97 -18.96
N SER A 91 -31.06 -24.31 -20.18
CA SER A 91 -31.42 -23.39 -21.26
C SER A 91 -32.60 -22.51 -20.85
N ALA A 92 -32.56 -21.23 -21.21
CA ALA A 92 -33.46 -20.63 -22.19
C ALA A 92 -33.28 -19.11 -22.23
N ASP A 93 -32.98 -18.62 -23.43
CA ASP A 93 -33.32 -17.29 -23.93
C ASP A 93 -34.85 -17.27 -24.21
N PRO A 94 -35.58 -16.15 -23.99
CA PRO A 94 -35.71 -15.18 -25.09
C PRO A 94 -35.83 -13.70 -24.66
N THR A 95 -35.41 -12.83 -25.59
CA THR A 95 -35.78 -11.40 -25.71
C THR A 95 -37.29 -11.24 -26.03
N PRO A 96 -37.96 -10.16 -25.60
CA PRO A 96 -38.18 -9.02 -26.51
C PRO A 96 -38.18 -7.62 -25.85
N ASP A 97 -38.03 -6.63 -26.72
CA ASP A 97 -38.12 -5.17 -26.51
C ASP A 97 -39.36 -4.70 -25.74
N ASP A 98 -39.22 -3.62 -24.96
CA ASP A 98 -40.32 -2.65 -24.86
C ASP A 98 -39.86 -1.20 -24.63
N SER A 99 -40.50 -0.32 -25.39
CA SER A 99 -40.34 1.13 -25.42
C SER A 99 -41.10 1.80 -24.26
N GLY A 100 -40.55 2.85 -23.67
CA GLY A 100 -41.34 3.70 -22.75
C GLY A 100 -40.55 4.76 -22.00
N SER A 101 -40.45 5.95 -22.59
CA SER A 101 -40.30 7.25 -21.89
C SER A 101 -41.61 8.04 -22.09
N PRO A 102 -41.88 9.15 -21.39
CA PRO A 102 -41.46 9.60 -20.05
C PRO A 102 -42.68 10.09 -19.22
N THR A 103 -42.54 10.25 -17.90
CA THR A 103 -43.49 11.09 -17.14
C THR A 103 -42.80 11.82 -16.00
N GLY A 104 -42.93 13.16 -16.05
CA GLY A 104 -42.39 14.08 -15.08
C GLY A 104 -43.07 13.98 -13.71
N GLY A 105 -42.25 14.07 -12.67
CA GLY A 105 -42.65 14.33 -11.30
C GLY A 105 -42.20 15.73 -10.89
N THR A 106 -43.17 16.58 -10.62
CA THR A 106 -43.10 17.96 -10.13
C THR A 106 -42.29 18.12 -8.84
N PRO A 107 -41.57 19.24 -8.65
CA PRO A 107 -40.80 19.53 -7.44
C PRO A 107 -41.70 20.15 -6.34
N SER A 108 -41.59 19.66 -5.11
CA SER A 108 -42.24 20.27 -3.95
C SER A 108 -41.31 20.36 -2.74
N SER A 109 -41.05 21.63 -2.41
CA SER A 109 -40.85 22.23 -1.09
C SER A 109 -39.44 22.33 -0.49
N PRO A 110 -39.01 23.57 -0.14
CA PRO A 110 -37.81 23.84 0.63
C PRO A 110 -38.11 23.68 2.13
N ALA A 111 -37.25 22.98 2.85
CA ALA A 111 -37.21 23.02 4.31
C ALA A 111 -36.03 23.89 4.74
N ASN A 112 -36.34 24.89 5.55
CA ASN A 112 -35.42 25.78 6.22
C ASN A 112 -34.46 25.00 7.13
N ASP A 113 -33.18 25.39 7.14
CA ASP A 113 -32.34 25.40 8.34
C ASP A 113 -31.15 26.34 8.09
N ASP A 114 -31.37 27.63 8.36
CA ASP A 114 -30.33 28.64 8.54
C ASP A 114 -29.68 28.45 9.92
N GLY A 115 -28.80 27.47 10.02
CA GLY A 115 -27.66 27.52 10.94
C GLY A 115 -26.45 28.05 10.17
N PRO A 116 -25.51 28.81 10.77
CA PRO A 116 -24.24 29.11 10.14
C PRO A 116 -23.44 27.80 10.04
N ASN A 117 -23.75 27.02 9.00
CA ASN A 117 -22.99 25.86 8.59
C ASN A 117 -21.60 26.38 8.25
N ALA A 118 -20.66 26.20 9.18
CA ALA A 118 -19.26 26.19 8.83
C ALA A 118 -19.14 25.32 7.57
N PRO A 119 -18.49 25.80 6.50
CA PRO A 119 -18.41 25.06 5.26
C PRO A 119 -17.88 23.67 5.60
N SER A 120 -18.70 22.65 5.34
CA SER A 120 -18.28 21.25 5.45
C SER A 120 -17.09 21.13 4.51
N ARG A 121 -15.88 21.16 5.07
CA ARG A 121 -14.65 21.04 4.29
C ARG A 121 -14.74 19.68 3.66
N ASP A 122 -14.93 19.65 2.34
CA ASP A 122 -14.96 18.42 1.57
C ASP A 122 -13.66 17.68 1.88
N THR A 123 -13.78 16.58 2.61
CA THR A 123 -12.63 15.77 3.04
C THR A 123 -12.12 14.90 1.90
N SER A 124 -12.81 14.88 0.75
CA SER A 124 -12.43 14.07 -0.40
C SER A 124 -11.29 14.70 -1.22
N ILE A 125 -10.40 13.87 -1.75
CA ILE A 125 -9.32 14.31 -2.63
C ILE A 125 -9.91 14.55 -4.04
N PRO A 126 -9.92 15.80 -4.52
CA PRO A 126 -10.52 16.14 -5.81
C PRO A 126 -9.77 15.45 -6.95
N ALA A 127 -10.45 15.17 -8.06
CA ALA A 127 -9.81 14.53 -9.22
C ALA A 127 -8.69 15.39 -9.82
N ALA A 128 -8.76 16.72 -9.66
CA ALA A 128 -7.72 17.66 -10.08
C ALA A 128 -6.39 17.49 -9.32
N ALA A 129 -6.43 16.92 -8.11
CA ALA A 129 -5.24 16.59 -7.31
C ALA A 129 -4.47 15.36 -7.82
N MET A 130 -5.11 14.56 -8.67
CA MET A 130 -4.52 13.33 -9.19
C MET A 130 -3.85 13.60 -10.53
N MET A 131 -2.75 12.90 -10.80
CA MET A 131 -2.16 12.88 -12.14
C MET A 131 -3.16 12.41 -13.19
N GLN A 132 -2.94 12.89 -14.41
CA GLN A 132 -3.66 12.52 -15.61
C GLN A 132 -2.70 11.93 -16.65
N LEU A 133 -3.24 11.21 -17.63
CA LEU A 133 -2.42 10.65 -18.72
C LEU A 133 -1.66 11.73 -19.51
N ALA A 134 -2.21 12.94 -19.61
CA ALA A 134 -1.56 14.07 -20.27
C ALA A 134 -0.31 14.57 -19.53
N ASP A 135 -0.16 14.21 -18.24
CA ASP A 135 0.99 14.60 -17.42
C ASP A 135 2.18 13.63 -17.59
N LEU A 136 1.98 12.53 -18.34
CA LEU A 136 2.95 11.46 -18.52
C LEU A 136 3.49 11.42 -19.96
N PRO A 137 4.68 10.79 -20.16
CA PRO A 137 5.14 10.47 -21.50
C PRO A 137 4.11 9.65 -22.30
N LYS A 138 4.18 9.74 -23.63
CA LYS A 138 3.32 8.92 -24.50
C LYS A 138 3.58 7.44 -24.25
N GLY A 139 2.52 6.63 -24.34
CA GLY A 139 2.58 5.17 -24.19
C GLY A 139 2.10 4.65 -22.85
N PHE A 140 1.93 5.52 -21.84
CA PHE A 140 1.21 5.17 -20.63
C PHE A 140 -0.29 5.02 -20.89
N THR A 141 -0.88 4.11 -20.13
CA THR A 141 -2.32 3.88 -20.04
C THR A 141 -2.73 3.91 -18.58
N MET A 142 -3.95 4.37 -18.27
CA MET A 142 -4.44 4.44 -16.90
C MET A 142 -5.21 3.16 -16.59
N THR A 143 -4.77 2.45 -15.56
CA THR A 143 -5.44 1.24 -15.09
C THR A 143 -6.39 1.58 -13.96
N ASN A 144 -7.64 1.13 -14.08
CA ASN A 144 -8.61 1.27 -13.01
C ASN A 144 -8.44 0.12 -12.01
N GLY A 145 -8.07 0.43 -10.78
CA GLY A 145 -7.91 -0.55 -9.72
C GLY A 145 -7.20 0.04 -8.51
N GLU A 146 -7.37 -0.60 -7.37
CA GLU A 146 -6.46 -0.39 -6.24
C GLU A 146 -5.15 -1.11 -6.57
N PRO A 147 -3.99 -0.47 -6.42
CA PRO A 147 -2.71 -1.14 -6.63
C PRO A 147 -2.56 -2.28 -5.62
N ASP A 148 -2.32 -3.49 -6.12
CA ASP A 148 -2.05 -4.66 -5.28
C ASP A 148 -0.59 -4.62 -4.77
N GLY A 149 -0.36 -5.16 -3.57
CA GLY A 149 0.97 -5.45 -3.03
C GLY A 149 1.62 -4.34 -2.21
N ASP A 150 2.85 -4.62 -1.79
CA ASP A 150 3.64 -3.79 -0.86
C ASP A 150 4.49 -2.78 -1.65
N TRP A 151 3.82 -1.81 -2.25
CA TRP A 151 4.48 -0.83 -3.12
C TRP A 151 4.78 0.50 -2.42
N THR A 152 4.16 0.79 -1.27
CA THR A 152 4.35 2.05 -0.55
C THR A 152 5.73 2.13 0.12
N LEU A 153 6.23 3.34 0.33
CA LEU A 153 7.50 3.52 1.06
C LEU A 153 7.40 2.97 2.50
N GLU A 154 6.25 3.10 3.14
CA GLU A 154 6.01 2.58 4.49
C GLU A 154 6.20 1.07 4.58
N SER A 155 5.90 0.34 3.51
CA SER A 155 6.12 -1.11 3.47
C SER A 155 7.62 -1.45 3.50
N VAL A 156 8.47 -0.55 2.99
CA VAL A 156 9.93 -0.71 3.02
C VAL A 156 10.47 -0.58 4.44
N PHE A 157 9.85 0.25 5.28
CA PHE A 157 10.28 0.44 6.67
C PHE A 157 10.13 -0.82 7.53
N ALA A 158 9.33 -1.81 7.11
CA ALA A 158 9.30 -3.12 7.75
C ALA A 158 10.65 -3.86 7.68
N ASN A 159 11.59 -3.41 6.83
CA ASN A 159 12.95 -3.93 6.74
C ASN A 159 13.94 -3.19 7.65
N CYS A 160 13.53 -2.12 8.34
CA CYS A 160 14.35 -1.36 9.27
C CYS A 160 14.16 -1.89 10.72
N ARG A 161 15.24 -1.94 11.50
CA ARG A 161 15.24 -2.38 12.91
C ARG A 161 14.54 -1.40 13.83
N ASN A 162 14.67 -0.11 13.55
CA ASN A 162 13.95 0.96 14.21
C ASN A 162 12.51 0.98 13.69
N GLN A 163 11.54 0.81 14.60
CA GLN A 163 10.13 0.89 14.24
C GLN A 163 9.72 2.36 14.04
N PRO A 164 9.09 2.70 12.91
CA PRO A 164 8.54 4.03 12.74
C PRO A 164 7.43 4.31 13.74
N ALA A 165 7.37 5.54 14.22
CA ALA A 165 6.12 6.08 14.74
C ALA A 165 5.03 5.99 13.67
N SER A 166 3.76 5.86 14.07
CA SER A 166 2.67 5.75 13.10
C SER A 166 2.63 6.96 12.15
N LEU A 167 2.88 6.70 10.87
CA LEU A 167 2.87 7.71 9.80
C LEU A 167 1.46 8.10 9.34
N ALA A 168 0.42 7.40 9.81
CA ALA A 168 -0.98 7.64 9.44
C ALA A 168 -1.65 8.74 10.30
N ARG A 169 -0.92 9.38 11.22
CA ARG A 169 -1.47 10.41 12.09
C ARG A 169 -2.00 11.59 11.27
N GLY A 170 -3.28 11.93 11.48
CA GLY A 170 -3.92 13.07 10.83
C GLY A 170 -4.35 12.83 9.38
N GLN A 171 -4.20 11.61 8.85
CA GLN A 171 -4.74 11.25 7.54
C GLN A 171 -6.27 11.32 7.55
N VAL A 172 -6.84 12.02 6.56
CA VAL A 172 -8.29 12.26 6.43
C VAL A 172 -8.87 11.51 5.23
N ALA A 173 -8.13 11.46 4.11
CA ALA A 173 -8.54 10.75 2.91
C ALA A 173 -7.34 10.28 2.10
N GLU A 174 -7.57 9.32 1.21
CA GLU A 174 -6.55 8.76 0.33
C GLU A 174 -7.15 8.42 -1.02
N ARG A 175 -6.37 8.58 -2.08
CA ARG A 175 -6.78 8.27 -3.45
C ARG A 175 -5.60 7.77 -4.27
N PHE A 176 -5.86 6.76 -5.10
CA PHE A 176 -4.83 6.09 -5.89
C PHE A 176 -5.06 6.21 -7.40
N ARG A 177 -3.96 6.15 -8.15
CA ARG A 177 -3.91 5.98 -9.61
C ARG A 177 -2.77 5.05 -9.98
N VAL A 178 -3.00 4.21 -10.98
CA VAL A 178 -1.99 3.34 -11.56
C VAL A 178 -1.88 3.66 -13.05
N PHE A 179 -0.66 3.82 -13.51
CA PHE A 179 -0.33 4.06 -14.90
C PHE A 179 0.69 3.04 -15.36
N ASP A 180 0.41 2.39 -16.49
CA ASP A 180 1.25 1.33 -17.02
C ASP A 180 1.66 1.65 -18.46
N SER A 181 2.92 1.37 -18.78
CA SER A 181 3.49 1.37 -20.13
C SER A 181 4.08 -0.03 -20.42
N PRO A 182 4.51 -0.33 -21.65
CA PRO A 182 5.18 -1.59 -21.95
C PRO A 182 6.47 -1.83 -21.15
N THR A 183 7.11 -0.76 -20.66
CA THR A 183 8.42 -0.82 -19.98
C THR A 183 8.36 -0.40 -18.52
N ASP A 184 7.33 0.35 -18.12
CA ASP A 184 7.29 1.05 -16.84
C ASP A 184 5.92 0.97 -16.19
N SER A 185 5.89 1.11 -14.87
CA SER A 185 4.65 1.32 -14.11
C SER A 185 4.87 2.45 -13.11
N LEU A 186 3.84 3.28 -12.96
CA LEU A 186 3.81 4.39 -12.02
C LEU A 186 2.56 4.27 -11.18
N ILE A 187 2.74 4.18 -9.86
CA ILE A 187 1.64 4.16 -8.90
C ILE A 187 1.68 5.47 -8.13
N GLN A 188 0.60 6.23 -8.19
CA GLN A 188 0.42 7.45 -7.41
C GLN A 188 -0.58 7.19 -6.29
N ARG A 189 -0.25 7.68 -5.10
CA ARG A 189 -1.19 7.88 -3.99
C ARG A 189 -1.11 9.31 -3.53
N VAL A 190 -2.27 9.94 -3.43
CA VAL A 190 -2.43 11.24 -2.81
C VAL A 190 -3.15 11.01 -1.50
N THR A 191 -2.66 11.63 -0.45
CA THR A 191 -3.21 11.56 0.89
C THR A 191 -3.48 12.98 1.37
N ARG A 192 -4.70 13.21 1.88
CA ARG A 192 -5.07 14.47 2.54
C ARG A 192 -4.88 14.31 4.05
N TYR A 193 -4.31 15.33 4.67
CA TYR A 193 -4.10 15.41 6.11
C TYR A 193 -4.86 16.58 6.73
N SER A 194 -5.08 16.53 8.04
CA SER A 194 -5.66 17.64 8.80
C SER A 194 -4.59 18.57 9.38
N GLY A 195 -4.83 19.89 9.30
CA GLY A 195 -3.92 20.89 9.87
C GLY A 195 -2.50 20.79 9.33
N GLU A 196 -1.51 20.76 10.22
CA GLU A 196 -0.09 20.68 9.88
C GLU A 196 0.41 19.24 9.66
N ALA A 197 -0.48 18.23 9.74
CA ALA A 197 -0.07 16.84 9.70
C ALA A 197 0.53 16.41 8.34
N ALA A 198 0.26 17.10 7.24
CA ALA A 198 0.92 16.85 5.96
C ALA A 198 2.42 17.15 6.01
N ALA A 199 2.81 18.30 6.60
CA ALA A 199 4.21 18.68 6.76
C ALA A 199 4.92 17.73 7.72
N ALA A 200 4.31 17.49 8.89
CA ALA A 200 4.84 16.56 9.88
C ALA A 200 4.99 15.12 9.32
N HIS A 201 4.10 14.69 8.43
CA HIS A 201 4.22 13.40 7.75
C HIS A 201 5.44 13.35 6.83
N LEU A 202 5.68 14.39 6.02
CA LEU A 202 6.84 14.42 5.12
C LEU A 202 8.16 14.50 5.89
N ASP A 203 8.20 15.24 6.99
CA ASP A 203 9.37 15.32 7.87
C ASP A 203 9.64 13.97 8.56
N ALA A 204 8.61 13.33 9.09
CA ALA A 204 8.74 11.99 9.69
C ALA A 204 9.18 10.94 8.65
N MET A 205 8.72 11.04 7.40
CA MET A 205 9.19 10.18 6.31
C MET A 205 10.68 10.39 6.02
N ARG A 206 11.16 11.63 6.04
CA ARG A 206 12.57 11.96 5.82
C ARG A 206 13.44 11.42 6.94
N GLU A 207 13.07 11.72 8.18
CA GLU A 207 13.74 11.21 9.39
C GLU A 207 13.79 9.67 9.36
N GLN A 208 12.68 9.01 9.05
CA GLN A 208 12.64 7.55 8.99
C GLN A 208 13.53 6.94 7.91
N VAL A 209 13.69 7.62 6.76
CA VAL A 209 14.62 7.20 5.71
C VAL A 209 16.07 7.34 6.19
N GLU A 210 16.40 8.45 6.84
CA GLU A 210 17.75 8.74 7.34
C GLU A 210 18.16 7.83 8.51
N GLU A 211 17.21 7.48 9.37
CA GLU A 211 17.45 6.64 10.54
C GLU A 211 17.28 5.14 10.29
N CYS A 212 16.82 4.73 9.10
CA CYS A 212 16.59 3.31 8.82
C CYS A 212 17.89 2.50 8.98
N ASP A 213 17.89 1.57 9.93
CA ASP A 213 18.95 0.55 10.11
C ASP A 213 18.46 -0.80 9.56
N PRO A 214 18.83 -1.19 8.32
CA PRO A 214 18.27 -2.39 7.70
C PRO A 214 18.60 -3.67 8.46
N HIS A 215 17.67 -4.64 8.45
CA HIS A 215 17.88 -5.93 9.10
C HIS A 215 19.05 -6.72 8.49
N ARG A 216 19.22 -6.64 7.17
CA ARG A 216 20.18 -7.43 6.40
C ARG A 216 21.32 -6.57 5.87
N SER A 217 22.51 -7.17 5.83
CA SER A 217 23.66 -6.57 5.15
C SER A 217 23.40 -6.40 3.66
N GLY A 218 23.70 -5.23 3.12
CA GLY A 218 23.52 -4.90 1.70
C GLY A 218 22.17 -4.26 1.36
N ASP A 219 21.20 -4.31 2.28
CA ASP A 219 20.00 -3.51 2.17
C ASP A 219 20.32 -2.03 2.46
N SER A 220 19.60 -1.11 1.84
CA SER A 220 19.80 0.33 2.03
C SER A 220 18.52 1.11 1.73
N LEU A 221 18.40 2.27 2.39
CA LEU A 221 17.35 3.25 2.17
C LEU A 221 17.97 4.64 2.28
N THR A 222 17.77 5.49 1.27
CA THR A 222 18.47 6.78 1.17
C THR A 222 17.63 7.83 0.47
N VAL A 223 17.80 9.10 0.87
CA VAL A 223 17.32 10.25 0.09
C VAL A 223 18.33 10.53 -1.02
N LEU A 224 17.91 10.37 -2.27
CA LEU A 224 18.74 10.56 -3.46
C LEU A 224 18.74 12.02 -3.94
N ALA A 225 17.63 12.74 -3.72
CA ALA A 225 17.48 14.15 -4.03
C ALA A 225 16.34 14.76 -3.21
N ALA A 226 16.38 16.07 -3.00
CA ALA A 226 15.31 16.83 -2.35
C ALA A 226 15.18 18.23 -2.97
N GLY A 227 14.05 18.90 -2.72
CA GLY A 227 13.86 20.32 -3.09
C GLY A 227 13.61 20.59 -4.57
N PHE A 228 13.30 19.57 -5.38
CA PHE A 228 13.20 19.70 -6.84
C PHE A 228 11.78 19.98 -7.37
N GLY A 229 10.77 19.91 -6.52
CA GLY A 229 9.37 20.30 -6.75
C GLY A 229 8.89 21.45 -5.89
N GLY A 230 9.82 22.26 -5.39
CA GLY A 230 9.64 23.09 -4.20
C GLY A 230 10.33 22.45 -2.99
N ASP A 231 10.38 23.19 -1.88
CA ASP A 231 11.11 22.82 -0.66
C ASP A 231 10.65 21.48 -0.06
N GLU A 232 9.42 21.06 -0.39
CA GLU A 232 8.74 19.91 0.20
C GLU A 232 8.63 18.74 -0.78
N SER A 233 9.75 18.37 -1.37
CA SER A 233 9.84 17.22 -2.26
C SER A 233 11.12 16.40 -2.02
N MET A 234 11.04 15.08 -2.18
CA MET A 234 12.20 14.20 -2.12
C MET A 234 12.06 12.96 -3.00
N LEU A 235 13.19 12.50 -3.52
CA LEU A 235 13.37 11.23 -4.20
C LEU A 235 14.07 10.29 -3.22
N VAL A 236 13.41 9.19 -2.88
CA VAL A 236 13.93 8.14 -1.99
C VAL A 236 14.29 6.93 -2.84
N GLY A 237 15.46 6.38 -2.62
CA GLY A 237 15.92 5.12 -3.21
C GLY A 237 16.08 4.05 -2.13
N SER A 238 15.67 2.83 -2.43
CA SER A 238 15.99 1.66 -1.62
C SER A 238 16.64 0.58 -2.47
N VAL A 239 17.41 -0.27 -1.80
CA VAL A 239 17.82 -1.58 -2.29
C VAL A 239 17.46 -2.56 -1.19
N MET A 240 16.47 -3.42 -1.42
CA MET A 240 16.05 -4.45 -0.45
C MET A 240 16.16 -5.82 -1.11
N GLU A 241 16.90 -6.74 -0.49
CA GLU A 241 17.20 -8.06 -1.05
C GLU A 241 17.80 -7.98 -2.47
N GLY A 242 18.63 -6.97 -2.72
CA GLY A 242 19.22 -6.70 -4.05
C GLY A 242 18.25 -6.17 -5.09
N ARG A 243 17.02 -5.79 -4.70
CA ARG A 243 16.01 -5.21 -5.60
C ARG A 243 15.94 -3.69 -5.38
N PRO A 244 16.36 -2.89 -6.36
CA PRO A 244 16.26 -1.45 -6.24
C PRO A 244 14.81 -0.98 -6.43
N ALA A 245 14.46 0.08 -5.72
CA ALA A 245 13.17 0.73 -5.81
C ALA A 245 13.33 2.23 -5.55
N ARG A 246 12.44 3.03 -6.14
CA ARG A 246 12.39 4.48 -6.00
C ARG A 246 10.99 4.98 -5.73
N TRP A 247 10.93 6.00 -4.88
CA TRP A 247 9.73 6.74 -4.55
C TRP A 247 9.98 8.22 -4.64
N ILE A 248 8.99 8.95 -5.11
CA ILE A 248 8.96 10.40 -5.07
C ILE A 248 7.88 10.80 -4.05
N LEU A 249 8.22 11.73 -3.17
CA LEU A 249 7.26 12.35 -2.25
C LEU A 249 7.21 13.85 -2.55
N VAL A 250 6.01 14.41 -2.59
CA VAL A 250 5.77 15.84 -2.81
C VAL A 250 4.60 16.28 -1.93
N ARG A 251 4.74 17.42 -1.27
CA ARG A 251 3.65 18.07 -0.54
C ARG A 251 3.23 19.36 -1.23
N GLN A 252 1.94 19.66 -1.21
CA GLN A 252 1.38 21.00 -1.40
C GLN A 252 0.21 21.17 -0.43
N GLY A 253 0.23 22.22 0.40
CA GLY A 253 -0.81 22.47 1.39
C GLY A 253 -1.07 21.28 2.32
N ASP A 254 -2.31 20.80 2.33
CA ASP A 254 -2.75 19.66 3.14
C ASP A 254 -2.63 18.30 2.43
N LEU A 255 -2.07 18.27 1.21
CA LEU A 255 -1.93 17.07 0.40
C LEU A 255 -0.47 16.61 0.29
N VAL A 256 -0.27 15.30 0.37
CA VAL A 256 1.01 14.64 0.07
C VAL A 256 0.78 13.61 -1.04
N ALA A 257 1.57 13.68 -2.11
CA ALA A 257 1.66 12.63 -3.11
C ALA A 257 2.88 11.74 -2.83
N GLN A 258 2.68 10.43 -2.88
CA GLN A 258 3.73 9.41 -2.98
C GLN A 258 3.60 8.71 -4.33
N LEU A 259 4.68 8.70 -5.11
CA LEU A 259 4.75 7.99 -6.37
C LEU A 259 5.76 6.86 -6.27
N ARG A 260 5.38 5.63 -6.62
CA ARG A 260 6.32 4.57 -6.97
C ARG A 260 6.69 4.75 -8.44
N VAL A 261 7.98 4.90 -8.72
CA VAL A 261 8.50 5.12 -10.07
C VAL A 261 9.47 4.00 -10.47
N ASP A 262 9.95 4.04 -11.71
CA ASP A 262 10.94 3.09 -12.18
C ASP A 262 12.19 3.09 -11.28
N LYS A 263 12.78 1.92 -11.07
CA LYS A 263 13.90 1.69 -10.15
C LYS A 263 15.17 2.45 -10.55
N ASP A 264 15.29 2.85 -11.82
CA ASP A 264 16.44 3.56 -12.37
C ASP A 264 16.19 5.08 -12.49
N THR A 265 14.97 5.57 -12.15
CA THR A 265 14.57 6.99 -12.23
C THR A 265 15.56 7.94 -11.56
N THR A 266 16.31 8.69 -12.36
CA THR A 266 17.34 9.65 -11.89
C THR A 266 16.72 10.89 -11.20
N PRO A 267 17.49 11.65 -10.40
CA PRO A 267 17.03 12.94 -9.87
C PRO A 267 16.51 13.92 -10.95
N GLN A 268 17.12 13.92 -12.13
CA GLN A 268 16.71 14.78 -13.24
C GLN A 268 15.35 14.35 -13.80
N GLU A 269 15.12 13.06 -14.01
CA GLU A 269 13.83 12.52 -14.45
C GLU A 269 12.75 12.72 -13.38
N ALA A 270 13.11 12.52 -12.11
CA ALA A 270 12.21 12.80 -10.98
C ALA A 270 11.77 14.27 -10.96
N THR A 271 12.65 15.21 -11.30
CA THR A 271 12.32 16.64 -11.43
C THR A 271 11.26 16.89 -12.50
N GLN A 272 11.36 16.22 -13.65
CA GLN A 272 10.39 16.36 -14.72
C GLN A 272 9.02 15.78 -14.35
N LEU A 273 9.00 14.68 -13.60
CA LEU A 273 7.77 14.05 -13.12
C LEU A 273 7.11 14.82 -11.96
N VAL A 274 7.90 15.45 -11.09
CA VAL A 274 7.36 16.12 -9.89
C VAL A 274 6.63 17.41 -10.21
N ARG A 275 7.07 18.16 -11.21
CA ARG A 275 6.43 19.43 -11.55
C ARG A 275 4.91 19.30 -11.81
N PRO A 276 4.44 18.42 -12.72
CA PRO A 276 3.00 18.26 -12.91
C PRO A 276 2.30 17.70 -11.68
N VAL A 277 2.97 16.86 -10.85
CA VAL A 277 2.38 16.39 -9.58
C VAL A 277 2.12 17.55 -8.65
N ALA A 278 3.10 18.43 -8.45
CA ALA A 278 2.96 19.62 -7.62
C ALA A 278 1.83 20.52 -8.14
N ASP A 279 1.77 20.77 -9.45
CA ASP A 279 0.70 21.57 -10.07
C ASP A 279 -0.69 20.95 -9.84
N ARG A 280 -0.82 19.61 -9.90
CA ARG A 280 -2.06 18.89 -9.59
C ARG A 280 -2.44 19.03 -8.13
N LEU A 281 -1.51 18.76 -7.21
CA LEU A 281 -1.75 18.90 -5.78
C LEU A 281 -2.21 20.32 -5.44
N CYS A 282 -1.56 21.33 -6.02
CA CYS A 282 -1.95 22.73 -5.92
C CYS A 282 -3.38 23.00 -6.37
N ALA A 283 -3.83 22.42 -7.47
CA ALA A 283 -5.22 22.52 -7.92
C ALA A 283 -6.23 21.81 -7.00
N GLY A 284 -5.76 20.99 -6.06
CA GLY A 284 -6.56 20.21 -5.13
C GLY A 284 -6.57 20.70 -3.68
N THR A 285 -5.84 21.78 -3.38
CA THR A 285 -5.71 22.35 -2.03
C THR A 285 -5.84 23.88 -2.09
N ASP A 286 -5.97 24.51 -0.93
CA ASP A 286 -6.09 25.96 -0.80
C ASP A 286 -4.72 26.67 -0.66
N ALA A 287 -3.62 25.91 -0.56
CA ALA A 287 -2.28 26.45 -0.30
C ALA A 287 -1.17 25.82 -1.17
N CYS A 288 -0.41 26.71 -1.81
CA CYS A 288 0.88 26.53 -2.47
C CYS A 288 1.76 27.75 -2.14
#